data_AF-A0A946XI78-F1
#
_entry.id   AF-A0A946XI78-F1
#
_cell.length_a   1.000
_cell.length_b   1.000
_cell.length_c   1.000
_cell.angle_alpha   90.00
_cell.angle_beta   90.00
_cell.angle_gamma   90.00
#
_symmetry.space_group_name_H-M   'P 1'
#
loop_
_entity.id
_entity.type
_entity.pdbx_description
1 polymer ?
#
loop_
_entity_poly.entity_id
_entity_poly.type
_entity_poly.pdbx_seq_one_letter_code
_entity_poly.pdbx_strand_id
1 'polypeptide(L)'
;MDCRNCGLPVAKNDLDCPSCGVTTAKTRADLQRIDPAMTNGLAWALIAVGLLGVVFVIANSSTDWQSNLDFVAPAALLLVGGATLISTRRKK
;
A
#
# COMPACT_ATOMS: atom_id res chain seq x y z
N MET A 1 -0.95 -9.34 25.24
CA MET A 1 -0.05 -8.65 26.18
C MET A 1 -0.92 -7.72 27.00
N ASP A 2 -0.63 -7.47 28.28
CA ASP A 2 -1.53 -6.65 29.09
C ASP A 2 -1.16 -5.16 29.00
N CYS A 3 -2.19 -4.31 28.91
CA CYS A 3 -2.01 -2.86 28.91
C CYS A 3 -1.40 -2.42 30.24
N ARG A 4 -0.32 -1.64 30.19
CA ARG A 4 0.34 -1.14 31.42
C ARG A 4 -0.55 -0.19 32.23
N ASN A 5 -1.50 0.49 31.57
CA ASN A 5 -2.34 1.49 32.22
C ASN A 5 -3.61 0.90 32.84
N CYS A 6 -4.30 -0.01 32.14
CA CYS A 6 -5.57 -0.57 32.60
C CYS A 6 -5.53 -2.08 32.90
N GLY A 7 -4.40 -2.76 32.68
CA GLY A 7 -4.22 -4.19 32.98
C GLY A 7 -5.00 -5.15 32.08
N LEU A 8 -5.77 -4.65 31.10
CA LEU A 8 -6.59 -5.46 30.20
C LEU A 8 -5.77 -6.06 29.06
N PRO A 9 -6.17 -7.23 28.52
CA PRO A 9 -5.48 -7.87 27.41
C PRO A 9 -5.58 -7.03 26.13
N VAL A 10 -4.44 -6.76 25.51
CA VAL A 10 -4.29 -6.04 24.24
C VAL A 10 -3.57 -6.91 23.21
N ALA A 11 -3.99 -6.81 21.94
CA ALA A 11 -3.33 -7.51 20.86
C ALA A 11 -1.92 -6.93 20.65
N LYS A 12 -0.97 -7.79 20.27
CA LYS A 12 0.45 -7.41 20.13
C LYS A 12 0.71 -6.30 19.08
N ASN A 13 -0.24 -6.09 18.18
CA ASN A 13 -0.13 -5.18 17.05
C ASN A 13 -0.91 -3.88 17.26
N ASP A 14 -1.72 -3.79 18.32
CA ASP A 14 -2.50 -2.58 18.60
C ASP A 14 -1.57 -1.51 19.18
N LEU A 15 -1.42 -0.38 18.47
CA LEU A 15 -0.66 0.77 18.95
C LEU A 15 -1.35 1.48 20.12
N ASP A 16 -2.66 1.34 20.23
CA ASP A 16 -3.49 1.95 21.28
C ASP A 16 -4.34 0.88 21.98
N CYS A 17 -4.47 1.00 23.30
CA CYS A 17 -5.31 0.08 24.05
C CYS A 17 -6.81 0.38 23.81
N PRO A 18 -7.61 -0.56 23.30
CA PRO A 18 -9.02 -0.32 22.97
C PRO A 18 -9.89 0.02 24.20
N SER A 19 -9.46 -0.35 25.40
CA SER A 19 -10.22 -0.11 26.63
C SER A 19 -9.92 1.22 27.32
N CYS A 20 -8.73 1.80 27.11
CA CYS A 20 -8.33 3.04 27.80
C CYS A 20 -7.80 4.14 26.88
N GLY A 21 -7.64 3.87 25.58
CA GLY A 21 -7.16 4.82 24.59
C GLY A 21 -5.69 5.23 24.73
N VAL A 22 -4.94 4.60 25.66
CA VAL A 22 -3.53 4.93 25.90
C VAL A 22 -2.64 4.12 24.97
N THR A 23 -1.62 4.79 24.42
CA THR A 23 -0.63 4.19 23.53
C THR A 23 0.09 3.05 24.23
N THR A 24 0.15 1.88 23.62
CA THR A 24 0.89 0.71 24.14
C THR A 24 2.38 0.74 23.77
N ALA A 25 2.77 1.66 22.89
CA ALA A 25 4.15 1.87 22.46
C ALA A 25 5.07 2.19 23.64
N LYS A 26 6.13 1.41 23.82
CA LYS A 26 7.11 1.60 24.90
C LYS A 26 8.24 2.54 24.49
N THR A 27 8.51 2.62 23.19
CA THR A 27 9.60 3.40 22.62
C THR A 27 9.14 4.17 21.39
N ARG A 28 9.87 5.24 21.03
CA ARG A 28 9.62 5.94 19.76
C ARG A 28 9.76 5.02 18.53
N ALA A 29 10.56 3.96 18.63
CA ALA A 29 10.69 2.96 17.58
C ALA A 29 9.42 2.13 17.38
N ASP A 30 8.64 1.89 18.44
CA ASP A 30 7.36 1.17 18.34
C ASP A 30 6.29 2.01 17.64
N LEU A 31 6.29 3.34 17.83
CA LEU A 31 5.40 4.26 17.10
C LEU A 31 5.70 4.31 15.60
N GLN A 32 6.93 4.05 15.20
CA GLN A 32 7.36 4.03 13.80
C GLN A 32 7.27 2.64 13.17
N ARG A 33 6.83 1.63 13.93
CA ARG A 33 6.72 0.27 13.43
C ARG A 33 5.50 0.18 12.53
N ILE A 34 5.77 0.20 11.22
CA ILE A 34 4.75 0.01 10.20
C ILE A 34 4.24 -1.44 10.32
N ASP A 35 2.92 -1.61 10.45
CA ASP A 35 2.31 -2.94 10.48
C ASP A 35 2.53 -3.63 9.12
N PRO A 36 3.27 -4.76 9.07
CA PRO A 36 3.57 -5.45 7.83
C PRO A 36 2.32 -5.98 7.12
N ALA A 37 1.25 -6.30 7.86
CA ALA A 37 0.00 -6.75 7.26
C ALA A 37 -0.69 -5.63 6.46
N MET A 38 -0.78 -4.45 7.07
CA MET A 38 -1.36 -3.23 6.47
C MET A 38 -0.53 -2.77 5.27
N THR A 39 0.81 -2.79 5.40
CA THR A 39 1.75 -2.45 4.31
C THR A 39 1.63 -3.39 3.12
N ASN A 40 1.53 -4.70 3.38
CA ASN A 40 1.35 -5.69 2.32
C ASN A 40 -0.02 -5.52 1.64
N GLY A 41 -1.08 -5.22 2.41
CA GLY A 41 -2.41 -4.91 1.86
C GLY A 41 -2.37 -3.71 0.91
N LEU A 42 -1.72 -2.62 1.32
CA LEU A 42 -1.53 -1.44 0.46
C LEU A 42 -0.71 -1.76 -0.80
N ALA A 43 0.37 -2.54 -0.66
CA ALA A 43 1.20 -2.95 -1.79
C ALA A 43 0.40 -3.76 -2.82
N TRP A 44 -0.41 -4.73 -2.37
CA TRP A 44 -1.29 -5.51 -3.25
C TRP A 44 -2.38 -4.66 -3.90
N ALA A 45 -2.96 -3.71 -3.15
CA ALA A 45 -3.95 -2.78 -3.70
C ALA A 45 -3.35 -1.92 -4.83
N LEU A 46 -2.14 -1.38 -4.65
CA LEU A 46 -1.45 -0.60 -5.68
C LEU A 46 -1.11 -1.45 -6.92
N ILE A 47 -0.70 -2.70 -6.73
CA ILE A 47 -0.47 -3.63 -7.84
C ILE A 47 -1.78 -3.91 -8.60
N ALA A 48 -2.88 -4.15 -7.89
CA ALA A 48 -4.18 -4.41 -8.49
C ALA A 48 -4.71 -3.23 -9.30
N VAL A 49 -4.57 -2.00 -8.78
CA VAL A 49 -4.94 -0.77 -9.50
C VAL A 49 -4.10 -0.61 -10.78
N GLY A 50 -2.79 -0.88 -10.70
CA GLY A 50 -1.91 -0.86 -11.88
C GLY A 50 -2.34 -1.86 -12.94
N LEU A 51 -2.63 -3.11 -12.56
CA LEU A 51 -3.10 -4.14 -13.49
C LEU A 51 -4.45 -3.78 -14.13
N LEU A 52 -5.39 -3.25 -13.36
CA LEU A 52 -6.67 -2.77 -13.89
C LEU A 52 -6.47 -1.64 -14.92
N GLY A 53 -5.55 -0.72 -14.66
CA GLY A 53 -5.19 0.34 -15.62
C GLY A 53 -4.62 -0.21 -16.92
N VAL A 54 -3.73 -1.20 -16.87
CA VAL A 54 -3.18 -1.87 -18.07
C VAL A 54 -4.30 -2.53 -18.87
N VAL A 55 -5.17 -3.30 -18.22
CA VAL A 55 -6.29 -3.99 -18.87
C VAL A 55 -7.23 -2.99 -19.52
N PHE A 56 -7.54 -1.88 -18.84
CA PHE A 56 -8.37 -0.81 -19.38
C PHE A 56 -7.76 -0.20 -20.65
N VAL A 57 -6.46 0.11 -20.63
CA VAL A 57 -5.74 0.64 -21.80
C VAL A 57 -5.80 -0.34 -22.97
N ILE A 58 -5.50 -1.62 -22.74
CA ILE A 58 -5.52 -2.64 -23.80
C ILE A 58 -6.92 -2.78 -24.38
N ALA A 59 -7.95 -2.91 -23.54
CA ALA A 59 -9.33 -3.09 -23.98
C ALA A 59 -9.89 -1.88 -24.76
N ASN A 60 -9.47 -0.66 -24.41
CA ASN A 60 -9.92 0.54 -25.10
C ASN A 60 -9.03 0.88 -26.32
N SER A 61 -7.78 0.39 -26.38
CA SER A 61 -6.88 0.64 -27.52
C SER A 61 -7.37 0.06 -28.85
N SER A 62 -8.25 -0.95 -28.81
CA SER A 62 -8.87 -1.56 -29.98
C SER A 62 -10.21 -0.93 -30.36
N THR A 63 -10.56 0.21 -29.78
CA THR A 63 -11.85 0.87 -30.04
C THR A 63 -11.67 2.13 -30.89
N ASP A 64 -12.50 2.27 -31.92
CA ASP A 64 -12.35 3.26 -33.00
C ASP A 64 -12.63 4.71 -32.56
N TRP A 65 -13.06 4.92 -31.31
CA TRP A 65 -13.44 6.22 -30.75
C TRP A 65 -12.34 6.90 -29.92
N GLN A 66 -11.19 6.24 -29.70
CA GLN A 66 -10.00 6.87 -29.09
C GLN A 66 -8.81 6.85 -30.05
N SER A 67 -8.02 7.93 -30.03
CA SER A 67 -6.78 7.99 -30.81
C SER A 67 -5.69 7.21 -30.07
N ASN A 68 -4.79 6.54 -30.80
CA ASN A 68 -3.64 5.84 -30.21
C ASN A 68 -2.78 6.74 -29.30
N LEU A 69 -2.83 8.06 -29.50
CA LEU A 69 -2.14 9.06 -28.68
C LEU A 69 -2.70 9.17 -27.25
N ASP A 70 -3.99 8.87 -27.05
CA ASP A 70 -4.67 8.96 -25.75
C ASP A 70 -4.16 7.91 -24.75
N PHE A 71 -3.56 6.83 -25.27
CA PHE A 71 -2.99 5.75 -24.47
C PHE A 71 -1.51 5.94 -24.10
N VAL A 72 -0.83 6.92 -24.71
CA VAL A 72 0.60 7.18 -24.47
C VAL A 72 0.83 7.62 -23.03
N ALA A 73 0.01 8.54 -22.51
CA ALA A 73 0.15 9.03 -21.14
C ALA A 73 -0.12 7.93 -20.08
N PRO A 74 -1.21 7.14 -20.15
CA PRO A 74 -1.41 5.99 -19.28
C PRO A 74 -0.28 4.94 -19.35
N ALA A 75 0.18 4.60 -20.57
CA ALA A 75 1.24 3.63 -20.77
C ALA A 75 2.58 4.11 -20.18
N ALA A 76 2.92 5.39 -20.38
CA ALA A 76 4.11 5.99 -19.79
C ALA A 76 4.07 5.95 -18.26
N LEU A 77 2.91 6.22 -17.66
CA LEU A 77 2.72 6.20 -16.21
C LEU A 77 2.91 4.79 -15.62
N LEU A 78 2.42 3.77 -16.33
CA LEU A 78 2.66 2.37 -15.98
C LEU A 78 4.13 1.95 -16.11
N LEU A 79 4.81 2.38 -17.18
CA LEU A 79 6.24 2.12 -17.38
C LEU A 79 7.10 2.77 -16.29
N VAL A 80 6.84 4.05 -15.98
CA VAL A 80 7.54 4.77 -14.92
C VAL A 80 7.27 4.13 -13.56
N GLY A 81 6.00 3.85 -13.23
CA GLY A 81 5.62 3.19 -11.99
C GLY A 81 6.29 1.82 -11.81
N GLY A 82 6.26 0.98 -12.87
CA GLY A 82 6.92 -0.32 -12.89
C GLY A 82 8.44 -0.22 -12.73
N ALA A 83 9.10 0.69 -13.45
CA ALA A 83 10.54 0.91 -13.35
C ALA A 83 10.95 1.35 -11.93
N THR A 84 10.15 2.22 -11.31
CA THR A 84 10.41 2.71 -9.95
C THR A 84 10.30 1.57 -8.93
N LEU A 85 9.27 0.72 -9.05
CA LEU A 85 9.09 -0.48 -8.22
C LEU A 85 10.24 -1.49 -8.39
N ILE A 86 10.71 -1.72 -9.61
CA ILE A 86 11.84 -2.62 -9.88
C ILE A 86 13.13 -2.04 -9.28
N SER A 87 13.38 -0.74 -9.45
CA SER A 87 14.58 -0.08 -8.94
C SER A 87 14.66 -0.10 -7.42
N THR A 88 13.53 0.07 -6.74
CA THR A 88 13.45 0.03 -5.27
C THR A 88 13.61 -1.39 -4.74
N ARG A 89 13.11 -2.41 -5.45
CA ARG A 89 13.40 -3.82 -5.11
C ARG A 89 14.86 -4.21 -5.27
N ARG A 90 15.59 -3.65 -6.25
CA ARG A 90 17.02 -3.95 -6.46
C ARG A 90 17.96 -3.31 -5.43
N LYS A 91 17.50 -2.30 -4.70
CA LYS A 91 18.28 -1.59 -3.66
C LYS A 91 18.15 -2.20 -2.26
N LYS A 92 17.24 -3.16 -2.07
CA LYS A 92 17.15 -3.98 -0.85
C LYS A 92 17.94 -5.26 -1.04
#